data_AF-X1JZZ9-F1
#
_entry.id   AF-X1JZZ9-F1
#
_cell.length_a   1.000
_cell.length_b   1.000
_cell.length_c   1.000
_cell.angle_alpha   90.00
_cell.angle_beta   90.00
_cell.angle_gamma   90.00
#
_symmetry.space_group_name_H-M   'P 1'
#
loop_
_entity.id
_entity.type
_entity.pdbx_description
1 polymer ?
#
loop_
_entity_poly.entity_id
_entity_poly.type
_entity_poly.pdbx_seq_one_letter_code
_entity_poly.pdbx_strand_id
1 'polypeptide(L)'
;MFTFLVLLVFIVSGCAGQGEVGKGPIVVGSKIDTEGALLSQIIILMLRDNGFDVVDKSQFGPTSVVRKALESGELDVYPEYTGNGAFFFDETESDVWNDAKKGYERVKKLD
;
A
#
# COMPACT_ATOMS: atom_id res chain seq x y z
N MET A 1 30.10 -34.33 -44.74
CA MET A 1 31.19 -33.55 -44.11
C MET A 1 31.72 -32.57 -45.14
N PHE A 2 31.05 -31.42 -45.27
CA PHE A 2 31.43 -30.29 -46.14
C PHE A 2 31.01 -29.00 -45.41
N THR A 3 32.00 -28.36 -44.79
CA THR A 3 32.34 -26.94 -44.89
C THR A 3 31.27 -25.86 -44.61
N PHE A 4 31.51 -25.15 -43.50
CA PHE A 4 31.40 -23.69 -43.27
C PHE A 4 30.05 -22.95 -43.38
N LEU A 5 29.67 -22.41 -42.21
CA LEU A 5 29.55 -20.96 -41.96
C LEU A 5 28.57 -20.17 -42.85
N VAL A 6 27.36 -19.97 -42.35
CA VAL A 6 26.56 -18.77 -42.66
C VAL A 6 26.35 -18.03 -41.35
N LEU A 7 27.14 -16.98 -41.17
CA LEU A 7 26.97 -15.93 -40.17
C LEU A 7 26.09 -14.81 -40.76
N LEU A 8 25.43 -14.07 -39.88
CA LEU A 8 24.84 -12.74 -40.08
C LEU A 8 23.50 -12.63 -40.82
N VAL A 9 22.44 -12.32 -40.06
CA VAL A 9 21.73 -11.02 -40.02
C VAL A 9 20.30 -11.30 -39.57
N PHE A 10 19.94 -10.82 -38.38
CA PHE A 10 18.76 -9.98 -38.15
C PHE A 10 18.88 -9.43 -36.72
N ILE A 11 19.68 -8.38 -36.60
CA ILE A 11 19.60 -7.45 -35.47
C ILE A 11 18.24 -6.76 -35.65
N VAL A 12 17.17 -7.35 -35.13
CA VAL A 12 15.96 -6.60 -34.84
C VAL A 12 16.30 -5.76 -33.62
N SER A 13 16.85 -4.58 -33.92
CA SER A 13 16.93 -3.45 -33.00
C SER A 13 15.49 -3.00 -32.72
N GLY A 14 14.79 -3.81 -31.92
CA GLY A 14 13.58 -3.39 -31.26
C GLY A 14 14.01 -2.47 -30.13
N CYS A 15 14.02 -1.16 -30.40
CA CYS A 15 13.73 -0.17 -29.37
C CYS A 15 12.31 -0.45 -28.88
N ALA A 16 12.14 -1.52 -28.10
CA ALA A 16 11.06 -1.57 -27.14
C ALA A 16 11.31 -0.38 -26.24
N GLY A 17 10.48 0.64 -26.37
CA GLY A 17 10.44 1.73 -25.40
C GLY A 17 10.46 1.07 -24.03
N GLN A 18 11.52 1.35 -23.27
CA GLN A 18 11.49 1.14 -21.85
C GLN A 18 10.36 2.03 -21.35
N GLY A 19 9.14 1.49 -21.34
CA GLY A 19 8.11 2.02 -20.46
C GLY A 19 8.76 2.01 -19.09
N GLU A 20 8.83 3.18 -18.47
CA GLU A 20 9.30 3.27 -17.09
C GLU A 20 8.49 2.24 -16.29
N VAL A 21 9.15 1.20 -15.82
CA VAL A 21 8.53 0.25 -14.90
C VAL A 21 8.27 1.06 -13.65
N GLY A 22 7.02 1.46 -13.44
CA GLY A 22 6.59 2.16 -12.24
C GLY A 22 7.08 1.42 -11.01
N LYS A 23 7.40 2.16 -9.94
CA LYS A 23 7.68 1.50 -8.65
C LYS A 23 6.41 0.69 -8.31
N GLY A 24 6.62 -0.55 -7.88
CA GLY A 24 5.62 -1.63 -7.93
C GLY A 24 4.22 -1.27 -7.40
N PRO A 25 3.20 -2.10 -7.67
CA PRO A 25 1.85 -1.75 -7.23
C PRO A 25 1.78 -1.73 -5.70
N ILE A 26 1.43 -0.57 -5.13
CA ILE A 26 1.00 -0.45 -3.73
C ILE A 26 -0.52 -0.57 -3.69
N VAL A 27 -1.05 -1.51 -2.91
CA VAL A 27 -2.48 -1.70 -2.69
C VAL A 27 -2.94 -0.82 -1.54
N VAL A 28 -3.62 0.29 -1.89
CA VAL A 28 -4.11 1.26 -0.91
C VAL A 28 -5.57 0.97 -0.60
N GLY A 29 -5.88 0.68 0.67
CA GLY A 29 -7.23 0.48 1.16
C GLY A 29 -7.75 1.63 2.02
N SER A 30 -9.01 1.51 2.44
CA SER A 30 -9.57 2.35 3.50
C SER A 30 -10.77 1.71 4.17
N LYS A 31 -11.21 2.33 5.27
CA LYS A 31 -12.55 2.10 5.81
C LYS A 31 -13.62 2.63 4.85
N ILE A 32 -14.85 2.10 4.97
CA ILE A 32 -15.99 2.42 4.10
C ILE A 32 -16.57 3.83 4.32
N ASP A 33 -16.27 4.47 5.45
CA ASP A 33 -16.72 5.81 5.76
C ASP A 33 -16.12 6.88 4.82
N THR A 34 -16.76 8.06 4.80
CA THR A 34 -16.40 9.16 3.90
C THR A 34 -14.98 9.68 4.13
N GLU A 35 -14.52 9.71 5.38
CA GLU A 35 -13.16 10.16 5.70
C GLU A 35 -12.11 9.16 5.21
N GLY A 36 -12.33 7.87 5.42
CA GLY A 36 -11.48 6.81 4.89
C GLY A 36 -11.35 6.87 3.38
N ALA A 37 -12.48 7.06 2.67
CA ALA A 37 -12.47 7.25 1.22
C ALA A 37 -11.65 8.47 0.81
N LEU A 38 -11.84 9.61 1.46
CA LEU A 38 -11.10 10.84 1.16
C LEU A 38 -9.60 10.69 1.41
N LEU A 39 -9.20 10.22 2.60
CA LEU A 39 -7.80 10.11 3.00
C LEU A 39 -7.03 9.09 2.15
N SER A 40 -7.66 7.98 1.76
CA SER A 40 -7.02 7.02 0.84
C SER A 40 -6.78 7.61 -0.54
N GLN A 41 -7.69 8.42 -1.08
CA GLN A 41 -7.47 9.10 -2.35
C GLN A 41 -6.31 10.10 -2.28
N ILE A 42 -6.12 10.79 -1.14
CA ILE A 42 -4.94 11.65 -0.93
C ILE A 42 -3.64 10.82 -0.98
N ILE A 43 -3.62 9.65 -0.30
CA ILE A 43 -2.46 8.73 -0.33
C ILE A 43 -2.19 8.23 -1.75
N ILE A 44 -3.24 7.81 -2.47
CA ILE A 44 -3.14 7.31 -3.85
C ILE A 44 -2.55 8.38 -4.78
N LEU A 45 -3.05 9.62 -4.70
CA LEU A 45 -2.54 10.72 -5.52
C LEU A 45 -1.07 11.01 -5.21
N MET A 46 -0.69 11.05 -3.93
CA MET A 46 0.70 11.27 -3.52
C MET A 46 1.63 10.16 -4.05
N LEU A 47 1.23 8.89 -3.93
CA LEU A 47 2.03 7.75 -4.41
C LEU A 47 2.21 7.79 -5.93
N ARG A 48 1.12 8.06 -6.67
CA ARG A 48 1.16 8.19 -8.13
C ARG A 48 2.06 9.33 -8.59
N ASP A 49 1.99 10.48 -7.92
CA ASP A 49 2.86 11.64 -8.20
C ASP A 49 4.36 11.32 -7.98
N ASN A 50 4.66 10.34 -7.12
CA ASN A 50 6.01 9.87 -6.83
C ASN A 50 6.45 8.64 -7.67
N GLY A 51 5.68 8.31 -8.73
CA GLY A 51 6.01 7.28 -9.71
C GLY A 51 5.71 5.84 -9.26
N PHE A 52 4.83 5.65 -8.28
CA PHE A 52 4.33 4.32 -7.91
C PHE A 52 3.07 3.97 -8.72
N ASP A 53 3.00 2.72 -9.16
CA ASP A 53 1.74 2.09 -9.54
C ASP A 53 0.91 1.88 -8.27
N VAL A 54 -0.41 2.10 -8.35
CA VAL A 54 -1.29 2.01 -7.18
C VAL A 54 -2.56 1.27 -7.53
N VAL A 55 -2.85 0.21 -6.78
CA VAL A 55 -4.12 -0.51 -6.82
C VAL A 55 -5.06 0.12 -5.81
N ASP A 56 -6.11 0.76 -6.30
CA ASP A 56 -7.13 1.40 -5.47
C ASP A 56 -8.12 0.36 -4.95
N LYS A 57 -8.07 0.12 -3.63
CA LYS A 57 -9.05 -0.66 -2.87
C LYS A 57 -9.70 0.22 -1.79
N SER A 58 -9.89 1.51 -2.06
CA SER A 58 -10.62 2.41 -1.14
C SER A 58 -12.02 1.88 -0.84
N GLN A 59 -12.53 2.25 0.33
CA GLN A 59 -13.80 1.80 0.89
C GLN A 59 -13.91 0.27 1.04
N PHE A 60 -12.81 -0.38 1.38
CA PHE A 60 -12.67 -1.85 1.45
C PHE A 60 -13.66 -2.50 2.43
N GLY A 61 -13.92 -1.88 3.59
CA GLY A 61 -14.86 -2.42 4.58
C GLY A 61 -14.82 -1.72 5.94
N PRO A 62 -15.46 -2.29 6.97
CA PRO A 62 -15.33 -1.81 8.35
C PRO A 62 -13.94 -2.11 8.93
N THR A 63 -13.58 -1.44 10.03
CA THR A 63 -12.25 -1.53 10.69
C THR A 63 -11.72 -2.96 10.82
N SER A 64 -12.54 -3.91 11.29
CA SER A 64 -12.10 -5.30 11.51
C SER A 64 -11.79 -6.06 10.23
N VAL A 65 -12.41 -5.69 9.10
CA VAL A 65 -12.15 -6.29 7.79
C VAL A 65 -10.87 -5.70 7.21
N VAL A 66 -10.69 -4.37 7.31
CA VAL A 66 -9.48 -3.70 6.84
C VAL A 66 -8.25 -4.16 7.61
N ARG A 67 -8.35 -4.32 8.94
CA ARG A 67 -7.25 -4.84 9.77
C ARG A 67 -6.80 -6.24 9.33
N LYS A 68 -7.75 -7.15 9.11
CA LYS A 68 -7.44 -8.51 8.63
C LYS A 68 -6.78 -8.50 7.25
N ALA A 69 -7.25 -7.62 6.36
CA ALA A 69 -6.68 -7.48 5.02
C ALA A 69 -5.27 -6.89 5.03
N LEU A 70 -4.97 -5.98 5.97
CA LEU A 70 -3.62 -5.48 6.19
C LEU A 70 -2.70 -6.59 6.73
N GLU A 71 -3.12 -7.30 7.78
CA GLU A 71 -2.34 -8.38 8.40
C GLU A 71 -2.09 -9.58 7.47
N SER A 72 -3.00 -9.83 6.53
CA SER A 72 -2.85 -10.88 5.51
C SER A 72 -2.01 -10.46 4.29
N GLY A 73 -1.70 -9.18 4.16
CA GLY A 73 -1.03 -8.61 2.98
C GLY A 73 -1.95 -8.44 1.76
N GLU A 74 -3.27 -8.48 1.93
CA GLU A 74 -4.21 -8.10 0.86
C GLU A 74 -4.24 -6.59 0.60
N LEU A 75 -3.95 -5.80 1.64
CA LEU A 75 -3.71 -4.35 1.58
C LEU A 75 -2.28 -4.07 2.07
N ASP A 76 -1.62 -3.10 1.44
CA ASP A 76 -0.28 -2.67 1.86
C ASP A 76 -0.36 -1.49 2.84
N VAL A 77 -1.32 -0.59 2.64
CA VAL A 77 -1.48 0.62 3.45
C VAL A 77 -2.93 1.10 3.48
N TYR A 78 -3.33 1.70 4.60
CA TYR A 78 -4.60 2.41 4.76
C TYR A 78 -4.48 3.46 5.87
N PRO A 79 -5.31 4.51 5.89
CA PRO A 79 -5.38 5.46 7.00
C PRO A 79 -6.08 4.84 8.22
N GLU A 80 -5.47 4.97 9.41
CA GLU A 80 -6.02 4.49 10.69
C GLU A 80 -5.85 5.52 11.82
N TYR A 81 -6.80 5.55 12.74
CA TYR A 81 -6.84 6.36 13.94
C TYR A 81 -6.10 5.68 15.08
N THR A 82 -5.24 6.43 15.76
CA THR A 82 -4.41 5.95 16.87
C THR A 82 -5.22 5.34 18.01
N GLY A 83 -6.39 5.90 18.32
CA GLY A 83 -7.28 5.40 19.38
C GLY A 83 -7.82 3.98 19.16
N ASN A 84 -7.85 3.48 17.92
CA ASN A 84 -8.26 2.09 17.67
C ASN A 84 -7.24 1.07 18.21
N GLY A 85 -6.00 1.50 18.50
CA GLY A 85 -5.01 0.67 19.19
C GLY A 85 -5.51 0.11 20.53
N ALA A 86 -6.37 0.85 21.24
CA ALA A 86 -6.99 0.38 22.48
C ALA A 86 -7.76 -0.93 22.29
N PHE A 87 -8.46 -1.08 21.16
CA PHE A 87 -9.25 -2.27 20.85
C PHE A 87 -8.42 -3.37 20.19
N PHE A 88 -7.43 -3.01 19.37
CA PHE A 88 -6.58 -3.99 18.69
C PHE A 88 -5.69 -4.76 19.68
N PHE A 89 -5.29 -4.11 20.77
CA PHE A 89 -4.33 -4.66 21.73
C PHE A 89 -4.89 -4.85 23.14
N ASP A 90 -6.22 -4.82 23.30
CA ASP A 90 -6.92 -5.04 24.58
C ASP A 90 -6.45 -4.11 25.72
N GLU A 91 -6.27 -2.82 25.40
CA GLU A 91 -5.83 -1.76 26.32
C GLU A 91 -6.91 -0.69 26.56
N THR A 92 -8.20 -1.03 26.47
CA THR A 92 -9.31 -0.05 26.59
C THR A 92 -9.35 0.69 27.92
N GLU A 93 -8.81 0.10 28.98
CA GLU A 93 -8.75 0.70 30.32
C GLU A 93 -7.55 1.65 30.53
N SER A 94 -6.69 1.80 29.52
CA SER A 94 -5.48 2.62 29.62
C SER A 94 -5.75 4.09 29.30
N ASP A 95 -5.38 4.98 30.22
CA ASP A 95 -5.44 6.43 29.99
C ASP A 95 -4.45 6.93 28.92
N VAL A 96 -3.58 6.06 28.40
CA VAL A 96 -2.61 6.41 27.34
C VAL A 96 -3.31 6.93 26.08
N TRP A 97 -4.53 6.47 25.81
CA TRP A 97 -5.32 6.82 24.63
C TRP A 97 -5.99 8.20 24.73
N ASN A 98 -6.02 8.80 25.92
CA ASN A 98 -6.57 10.15 26.16
C ASN A 98 -5.56 11.27 25.85
N ASP A 99 -4.32 10.92 25.51
CA ASP A 99 -3.26 11.85 25.12
C ASP A 99 -2.83 11.53 23.67
N ALA A 100 -3.01 12.49 22.76
CA ALA A 100 -2.78 12.27 21.33
C ALA A 100 -1.34 11.81 21.02
N LYS A 101 -0.34 12.36 21.72
CA LYS A 101 1.06 12.01 21.49
C LYS A 101 1.37 10.64 22.07
N LYS A 102 0.93 10.36 23.29
CA LYS A 102 1.16 9.06 23.93
C LYS A 102 0.44 7.93 23.20
N GLY A 103 -0.80 8.16 22.77
CA GLY A 103 -1.57 7.19 21.97
C GLY A 103 -0.89 6.86 20.64
N TYR A 104 -0.38 7.88 19.94
CA TYR A 104 0.42 7.69 18.72
C TYR A 104 1.68 6.85 18.97
N GLU A 105 2.49 7.21 19.97
CA GLU A 105 3.72 6.47 20.28
C GLU A 105 3.42 5.05 20.78
N ARG A 106 2.30 4.85 21.50
CA ARG A 106 1.90 3.53 22.00
C ARG A 106 1.53 2.59 20.86
N VAL A 107 0.66 3.02 19.94
CA VAL A 107 0.22 2.17 18.83
C VAL A 107 1.39 1.87 17.88
N LYS A 108 2.23 2.87 17.57
CA LYS A 108 3.44 2.70 16.75
C LYS A 108 4.45 1.69 17.32
N LYS A 109 4.45 1.48 18.65
CA LYS A 109 5.31 0.49 19.28
C LYS A 109 4.72 -0.92 19.21
N LEU A 110 3.39 -1.02 19.15
CA LEU A 110 2.66 -2.28 19.16
C LEU A 110 2.47 -2.87 17.75
N ASP A 111 2.47 -2.00 16.74
CA ASP A 111 2.21 -2.29 15.33
C ASP A 111 3.33 -1.72 14.46
#